data_AF-A0A2V6WDZ6-F1
#
_entry.id   AF-A0A2V6WDZ6-F1
#
_cell.length_a   1.000
_cell.length_b   1.000
_cell.length_c   1.000
_cell.angle_alpha   90.00
_cell.angle_beta   90.00
_cell.angle_gamma   90.00
#
_symmetry.space_group_name_H-M   'P 1'
#
loop_
_entity.id
_entity.type
_entity.pdbx_description
1 polymer ?
#
loop_
_entity_poly.entity_id
_entity_poly.type
_entity_poly.pdbx_seq_one_letter_code
_entity_poly.pdbx_strand_id
1 'polypeptide(L)'
;MYNASAMKRPALKRRPSRAVERLRKAIAVDATPRGPARVVSLLEPDLVLERAARRFLAQPLDRCVKCNSTFVGREPAFIHCFYCGKMARIANASLLAQEEFEMRSGLRIAV
;
A
#
# COMPACT_ATOMS: atom_id res chain seq x y z
N MET A 1 1.06 56.34 -59.02
CA MET A 1 0.07 56.07 -57.96
C MET A 1 -0.51 54.68 -58.17
N TYR A 2 0.01 53.63 -57.53
CA TYR A 2 -0.75 52.38 -57.36
C TYR A 2 -0.39 51.74 -56.01
N ASN A 3 -1.43 51.51 -55.22
CA ASN A 3 -1.42 51.21 -53.79
C ASN A 3 -1.11 49.72 -53.52
N ALA A 4 -0.14 49.43 -52.66
CA ALA A 4 0.10 48.09 -52.12
C ALA A 4 -0.85 47.83 -50.94
N SER A 5 -2.06 47.36 -51.23
CA SER A 5 -3.03 46.97 -50.20
C SER A 5 -2.55 45.72 -49.44
N ALA A 6 -2.43 45.89 -48.13
CA ALA A 6 -2.07 44.87 -47.15
C ALA A 6 -3.02 43.66 -47.18
N MET A 7 -2.55 42.52 -47.69
CA MET A 7 -3.25 41.24 -47.55
C MET A 7 -2.97 40.63 -46.17
N LYS A 8 -3.91 40.81 -45.23
CA LYS A 8 -3.98 40.03 -43.99
C LYS A 8 -4.18 38.55 -44.33
N ARG A 9 -3.20 37.71 -44.03
CA ARG A 9 -3.32 36.24 -44.17
C ARG A 9 -4.40 35.70 -43.22
N PRO A 10 -5.32 34.83 -43.67
CA PRO A 10 -6.31 34.22 -42.80
C PRO A 10 -5.64 33.26 -41.81
N ALA A 11 -6.03 33.33 -40.54
CA ALA A 11 -5.51 32.46 -39.49
C ALA A 11 -5.92 31.00 -39.77
N LEU A 12 -4.97 30.18 -40.19
CA LEU A 12 -5.15 28.74 -40.33
C LEU A 12 -5.45 28.15 -38.95
N LYS A 13 -6.70 27.70 -38.74
CA LYS A 13 -7.10 26.96 -37.53
C LYS A 13 -6.32 25.64 -37.50
N ARG A 14 -5.20 25.60 -36.77
CA ARG A 14 -4.39 24.40 -36.60
C ARG A 14 -5.20 23.37 -35.84
N ARG A 15 -5.48 22.22 -36.47
CA ARG A 15 -6.03 21.07 -35.75
C ARG A 15 -4.99 20.61 -34.73
N PRO A 16 -5.39 20.34 -33.47
CA PRO A 16 -4.47 19.82 -32.48
C PRO A 16 -3.89 18.50 -32.98
N SER A 17 -2.61 18.25 -32.67
CA SER A 17 -2.00 16.99 -33.02
C SER A 17 -2.68 15.84 -32.28
N ARG A 18 -2.62 14.65 -32.87
CA ARG A 18 -3.19 13.42 -32.30
C ARG A 18 -2.67 13.14 -30.88
N ALA A 19 -1.46 13.61 -30.56
CA ALA A 19 -0.87 13.53 -29.22
C ALA A 19 -1.62 14.40 -28.20
N VAL A 20 -1.97 15.64 -28.58
CA VAL A 20 -2.75 16.56 -27.73
C VAL A 20 -4.15 16.02 -27.49
N GLU A 21 -4.75 15.40 -28.52
CA GLU A 21 -6.07 14.78 -28.40
C GLU A 21 -6.05 13.56 -27.48
N ARG A 22 -5.02 12.71 -27.55
CA ARG A 22 -4.81 11.59 -26.61
C ARG A 22 -4.61 12.07 -25.18
N LEU A 23 -3.81 13.11 -24.97
CA LEU A 23 -3.57 13.67 -23.64
C LEU A 23 -4.86 14.21 -23.02
N ARG A 24 -5.67 14.96 -23.78
CA ARG A 24 -6.98 15.45 -23.32
C ARG A 24 -7.92 14.32 -22.94
N LYS A 25 -7.93 13.23 -23.72
CA LYS A 25 -8.75 12.06 -23.43
C LYS A 25 -8.31 11.34 -22.14
N ALA A 26 -7.00 11.23 -21.90
CA ALA A 26 -6.47 10.66 -20.66
C ALA A 26 -6.85 11.49 -19.42
N ILE A 27 -6.71 12.81 -19.51
CA ILE A 27 -7.10 13.75 -18.43
C ILE A 27 -8.60 13.64 -18.14
N ALA A 28 -9.44 13.53 -19.19
CA ALA A 28 -10.88 13.39 -19.03
C ALA A 28 -11.29 12.06 -18.35
N VAL A 29 -10.56 10.97 -18.58
CA VAL A 29 -10.80 9.69 -17.90
C VAL A 29 -10.43 9.79 -16.42
N ASP A 30 -9.33 10.46 -16.09
CA ASP A 30 -8.87 10.60 -14.71
C ASP A 30 -9.74 11.55 -13.87
N ALA A 31 -10.40 12.52 -14.53
CA ALA A 31 -11.35 13.44 -13.91
C ALA A 31 -12.71 12.82 -13.59
N THR A 32 -12.96 11.55 -13.96
CA THR A 32 -14.20 10.88 -13.56
C THR A 32 -14.14 10.51 -12.08
N PRO A 33 -15.11 10.94 -11.24
CA PRO A 33 -15.12 10.61 -9.83
C PRO A 33 -15.24 9.09 -9.68
N ARG A 34 -14.13 8.45 -9.28
CA ARG A 34 -14.12 7.04 -8.94
C ARG A 34 -14.92 6.90 -7.64
N GLY A 35 -16.08 6.25 -7.72
CA GLY A 35 -16.85 5.87 -6.52
C GLY A 35 -15.98 5.08 -5.54
N PRO A 36 -16.40 4.93 -4.27
CA PRO A 36 -15.61 4.23 -3.26
C PRO A 36 -15.19 2.85 -3.77
N ALA A 37 -13.88 2.60 -3.78
CA ALA A 37 -13.33 1.33 -4.25
C ALA A 37 -13.85 0.21 -3.35
N ARG A 38 -14.66 -0.69 -3.90
CA ARG A 38 -15.11 -1.89 -3.20
C ARG A 38 -13.95 -2.89 -3.23
N VAL A 39 -13.31 -3.11 -2.09
CA VAL A 39 -12.27 -4.15 -1.95
C VAL A 39 -12.98 -5.50 -1.99
N VAL A 40 -13.04 -6.12 -3.16
CA VAL A 40 -13.51 -7.50 -3.32
C VAL A 40 -12.30 -8.40 -3.09
N SER A 41 -12.23 -9.10 -1.95
CA SER A 41 -11.22 -10.15 -1.80
C SER A 41 -11.55 -11.26 -2.80
N LEU A 42 -10.64 -11.50 -3.76
CA LEU A 42 -10.75 -12.62 -4.70
C LEU A 42 -10.58 -13.99 -4.03
N LEU A 43 -10.27 -14.00 -2.73
CA LEU A 43 -10.14 -15.20 -1.91
C LEU A 43 -11.42 -15.40 -1.10
N GLU A 44 -11.86 -16.65 -1.07
CA GLU A 44 -12.82 -17.18 -0.09
C GLU A 44 -12.41 -16.75 1.34
N PRO A 45 -13.38 -16.45 2.22
CA PRO A 45 -13.10 -15.99 3.58
C PRO A 45 -12.19 -16.95 4.37
N ASP A 46 -12.34 -18.25 4.16
CA ASP A 46 -11.50 -19.28 4.80
C ASP A 46 -10.02 -19.15 4.38
N LEU A 47 -9.76 -18.89 3.11
CA LEU A 47 -8.39 -18.70 2.60
C LEU A 47 -7.75 -17.40 3.13
N VAL A 48 -8.56 -16.38 3.39
CA VAL A 48 -8.10 -15.15 4.05
C VAL A 48 -7.72 -15.45 5.50
N LEU A 49 -8.55 -16.23 6.20
CA LEU A 49 -8.27 -16.66 7.57
C LEU A 49 -6.99 -17.51 7.65
N GLU A 50 -6.84 -18.51 6.78
CA GLU A 50 -5.64 -19.34 6.74
C GLU A 50 -4.39 -18.49 6.50
N ARG A 51 -4.47 -17.52 5.58
CA ARG A 51 -3.35 -16.63 5.27
C ARG A 51 -3.00 -15.73 6.45
N ALA A 52 -4.00 -15.27 7.20
CA ALA A 52 -3.79 -14.52 8.43
C ALA A 52 -3.15 -15.40 9.51
N ALA A 53 -3.64 -16.64 9.68
CA ALA A 53 -3.12 -17.59 10.66
C ALA A 53 -1.64 -17.94 10.42
N ARG A 54 -1.22 -18.09 9.16
CA ARG A 54 0.19 -18.34 8.78
C ARG A 54 1.15 -17.21 9.16
N ARG A 55 0.66 -16.03 9.53
CA ARG A 55 1.52 -14.94 10.03
C ARG A 55 1.95 -15.16 11.48
N PHE A 56 1.22 -15.99 12.22
CA PHE A 56 1.51 -16.29 13.61
C PHE A 56 2.48 -17.46 13.73
N LEU A 57 3.35 -17.40 14.73
CA LEU A 57 4.21 -18.51 15.12
C LEU A 57 3.41 -19.47 15.99
N ALA A 58 3.40 -20.76 15.65
CA ALA A 58 2.72 -21.76 16.48
C ALA A 58 3.30 -21.84 17.90
N GLN A 59 4.62 -21.63 18.03
CA GLN A 59 5.37 -21.68 19.28
C GLN A 59 6.48 -20.62 19.27
N PRO A 60 6.96 -20.18 20.44
CA PRO A 60 8.14 -19.34 20.52
C PRO A 60 9.37 -20.08 19.98
N LEU A 61 10.17 -19.41 19.14
CA LEU A 61 11.38 -19.94 18.54
C LEU A 61 12.61 -19.17 19.04
N ASP A 62 13.75 -19.86 19.10
CA ASP A 62 15.02 -19.26 19.51
C ASP A 62 15.74 -18.47 18.41
N ARG A 63 15.18 -18.49 17.19
CA ARG A 63 15.76 -17.87 16.01
C ARG A 63 14.70 -17.18 15.19
N CYS A 64 15.10 -16.15 14.45
CA CYS A 64 14.21 -15.45 13.54
C CYS A 64 13.84 -16.33 12.34
N VAL A 65 12.55 -16.56 12.11
CA VAL A 65 12.04 -17.31 10.94
C VAL A 65 12.33 -16.66 9.58
N LYS A 66 12.77 -15.40 9.54
CA LYS A 66 13.10 -14.70 8.29
C LYS A 66 14.58 -14.77 7.93
N CYS A 67 15.47 -14.46 8.89
CA CYS A 67 16.91 -14.34 8.63
C CYS A 67 17.76 -15.37 9.39
N ASN A 68 17.14 -16.27 10.15
CA ASN A 68 17.79 -17.29 10.97
C ASN A 68 18.76 -16.75 12.05
N SER A 69 18.73 -15.44 12.33
CA SER A 69 19.53 -14.84 13.40
C SER A 69 19.07 -15.32 14.78
N THR A 70 20.02 -15.54 15.68
CA THR A 70 19.81 -15.85 17.10
C THR A 70 19.60 -14.59 17.96
N PHE A 71 19.81 -13.40 17.40
CA PHE A 71 19.67 -12.14 18.13
C PHE A 71 18.20 -11.68 18.15
N VAL A 72 17.43 -12.32 19.03
CA VAL A 72 15.98 -12.11 19.19
C VAL A 72 15.60 -11.68 20.62
N GLY A 73 14.74 -10.68 20.72
CA GLY A 73 14.02 -10.31 21.93
C GLY A 73 12.75 -11.13 22.04
N ARG A 74 12.51 -11.68 23.24
CA ARG A 74 11.36 -12.54 23.52
C ARG A 74 10.42 -11.80 24.46
N GLU A 75 9.18 -11.65 24.01
CA GLU A 75 8.07 -11.12 24.77
C GLU A 75 7.00 -12.21 24.86
N PRO A 76 6.13 -12.22 25.88
CA PRO A 76 5.22 -13.34 26.08
C PRO A 76 4.28 -13.57 24.87
N ALA A 77 3.93 -12.51 24.13
CA ALA A 77 3.10 -12.58 22.93
C ALA A 77 3.87 -12.43 21.61
N PHE A 78 5.15 -12.06 21.64
CA PHE A 78 5.89 -11.66 20.44
C PHE A 78 7.34 -12.12 20.45
N ILE A 79 7.89 -12.32 19.25
CA ILE A 79 9.33 -12.44 19.03
C ILE A 79 9.76 -11.31 18.12
N HIS A 80 10.74 -10.54 18.58
CA HIS A 80 11.33 -9.43 17.84
C HIS A 80 12.77 -9.79 17.44
N CYS A 81 13.07 -9.77 16.15
CA CYS A 81 14.43 -9.94 15.66
C CYS A 81 15.16 -8.60 15.64
N PHE A 82 16.16 -8.43 16.51
CA PHE A 82 16.95 -7.20 16.55
C PHE A 82 17.90 -7.06 15.35
N TYR A 83 18.19 -8.15 14.63
CA TYR A 83 19.02 -8.11 13.43
C TYR A 83 18.27 -7.58 12.19
N CYS A 84 17.08 -8.12 11.89
CA CYS A 84 16.33 -7.76 10.67
C CYS A 84 15.04 -6.96 10.92
N GLY A 85 14.76 -6.62 12.18
CA GLY A 85 13.57 -5.87 12.62
C GLY A 85 12.25 -6.64 12.52
N LYS A 86 12.26 -7.93 12.17
CA LYS A 86 11.02 -8.70 12.03
C LYS A 86 10.41 -8.96 13.41
N MET A 87 9.17 -8.54 13.58
CA MET A 87 8.32 -8.91 14.71
C MET A 87 7.30 -9.97 14.28
N ALA A 88 7.11 -10.99 15.09
CA ALA A 88 6.13 -12.05 14.85
C ALA A 88 5.35 -12.35 16.12
N ARG A 89 4.03 -12.46 16.01
CA ARG A 89 3.14 -12.82 17.12
C ARG A 89 3.06 -14.33 17.29
N ILE A 90 2.98 -14.79 18.53
CA ILE A 90 2.78 -16.19 18.88
C ILE A 90 1.28 -16.50 18.91
N ALA A 91 0.85 -17.55 18.20
CA ALA A 91 -0.55 -17.86 17.93
C ALA A 91 -1.36 -18.06 19.22
N ASN A 92 -0.83 -18.85 20.15
CA ASN A 92 -1.49 -19.26 21.39
C ASN A 92 -1.13 -18.37 22.60
N ALA A 93 -0.48 -17.23 22.38
CA ALA A 93 -0.19 -16.31 23.47
C ALA A 93 -1.44 -15.53 23.90
N SER A 94 -1.48 -15.12 25.16
CA SER A 94 -2.64 -14.41 25.71
C SER A 94 -2.82 -13.04 25.05
N LEU A 95 -4.09 -12.66 24.84
CA LEU A 95 -4.43 -11.32 24.35
C LEU A 95 -4.00 -10.24 25.35
N LEU A 96 -4.13 -10.51 26.65
CA LEU A 96 -3.67 -9.60 27.70
C LEU A 96 -2.17 -9.28 27.55
N ALA A 97 -1.32 -10.29 27.34
CA ALA A 97 0.11 -10.06 27.17
C ALA A 97 0.44 -9.31 25.86
N GLN A 98 -0.38 -9.50 24.82
CA GLN A 98 -0.27 -8.68 23.62
C GLN A 98 -0.59 -7.21 23.94
N GLU A 99 -1.70 -6.94 24.61
CA GLU A 99 -2.12 -5.58 24.95
C GLU A 99 -1.10 -4.86 25.84
N GLU A 100 -0.61 -5.54 26.88
CA GLU A 100 0.44 -5.01 27.76
C GLU A 100 1.70 -4.65 26.95
N PHE A 101 2.13 -5.53 26.05
CA PHE A 101 3.29 -5.25 25.20
C PHE A 101 3.03 -4.07 24.26
N GLU A 102 1.88 -4.00 23.59
CA GLU A 102 1.53 -2.92 22.69
C GLU A 102 1.47 -1.55 23.41
N MET A 103 0.98 -1.54 24.65
CA MET A 103 0.98 -0.34 25.51
C MET A 103 2.39 0.07 25.93
N ARG A 104 3.24 -0.89 26.36
CA ARG A 104 4.64 -0.61 26.78
C ARG A 104 5.54 -0.17 25.62
N SER A 105 5.33 -0.74 24.44
CA SER A 105 6.17 -0.50 23.25
C SER A 105 5.72 0.69 22.42
N GLY A 106 4.52 1.24 22.67
CA GLY A 106 3.91 2.29 21.85
C GLY A 106 3.43 1.79 20.48
N LEU A 107 3.33 0.46 20.28
CA LEU A 107 2.83 -0.13 19.03
C LEU A 107 1.32 0.15 18.83
N ARG A 108 0.59 0.36 19.93
CA ARG A 108 -0.78 0.90 19.91
C ARG A 108 -0.73 2.39 19.57
N ILE A 109 -0.65 2.71 18.28
CA ILE A 109 -0.88 4.08 17.78
C ILE A 109 -2.39 4.31 17.85
N ALA A 110 -2.83 5.26 18.68
CA ALA A 110 -4.22 5.71 18.68
C ALA A 110 -4.58 6.20 17.26
N VAL A 111 -5.62 5.62 16.67
CA VAL A 111 -6.16 6.01 15.36
C VAL A 111 -7.06 7.23 15.52
#